data_AF-A0A2P7ALG3-F1
#
_entry.id   AF-A0A2P7ALG3-F1
#
_cell.length_a   1.000
_cell.length_b   1.000
_cell.length_c   1.000
_cell.angle_alpha   90.00
_cell.angle_beta   90.00
_cell.angle_gamma   90.00
#
_symmetry.space_group_name_H-M   'P 1'
#
loop_
_entity.id
_entity.type
_entity.pdbx_description
1 polymer ?
#
loop_
_entity_poly.entity_id
_entity_poly.type
_entity_poly.pdbx_seq_one_letter_code
_entity_poly.pdbx_strand_id
1 'polypeptide(L)' 'MSELQARCLAIGDFPEAIALLSRHAGTSIRRAVHGNYAIFYIAGRETVNVLRVLNSAMNYERFLFEDD' A
#
# COMPACT_ATOMS: atom_id res chain seq x y z
N MET A 1 -7.36 11.13 16.29
CA MET A 1 -7.02 10.37 15.06
C MET A 1 -5.52 10.33 14.93
N SER A 2 -4.93 9.16 14.73
CA SER A 2 -3.49 9.06 14.45
C SER A 2 -3.20 9.47 13.00
N GLU A 3 -2.02 10.01 12.75
CA GLU A 3 -1.56 10.47 11.43
C GLU A 3 -1.68 9.36 10.36
N LEU A 4 -1.38 8.12 10.76
CA LEU A 4 -1.51 6.94 9.91
C LEU A 4 -2.97 6.66 9.50
N GLN A 5 -3.92 6.84 10.42
CA GLN A 5 -5.34 6.58 10.16
C GLN A 5 -5.93 7.62 9.20
N ALA A 6 -5.55 8.89 9.37
CA ALA A 6 -5.89 9.95 8.43
C ALA A 6 -5.29 9.68 7.04
N ARG A 7 -4.07 9.14 6.98
CA ARG A 7 -3.45 8.77 5.71
C ARG A 7 -4.16 7.61 5.02
N CYS A 8 -4.58 6.57 5.76
CA CYS A 8 -5.36 5.47 5.20
C CYS A 8 -6.70 5.95 4.61
N LEU A 9 -7.39 6.88 5.28
CA LEU A 9 -8.63 7.47 4.78
C LEU A 9 -8.39 8.27 3.48
N ALA A 10 -7.35 9.10 3.45
CA ALA A 10 -7.01 9.89 2.26
C ALA A 10 -6.61 9.04 1.04
N ILE A 11 -6.10 7.82 1.25
CA ILE A 11 -5.87 6.87 0.16
C ILE A 11 -7.21 6.43 -0.46
N GLY A 12 -8.27 6.31 0.33
CA GLY A 12 -9.62 5.98 -0.14
C GLY A 12 -10.22 7.04 -1.06
N ASP A 13 -9.89 8.32 -0.85
CA ASP A 13 -10.40 9.42 -1.69
C ASP A 13 -9.79 9.42 -3.10
N PHE A 14 -8.49 9.12 -3.21
CA PHE A 14 -7.77 9.10 -4.50
C PHE A 14 -6.83 7.90 -4.62
N PRO A 15 -7.36 6.68 -4.69
CA PRO A 15 -6.55 5.47 -4.62
C PRO A 15 -5.63 5.30 -5.84
N GLU A 16 -5.99 5.91 -6.97
CA GLU A 16 -5.23 5.83 -8.21
C GLU A 16 -4.09 6.83 -8.33
N ALA A 17 -4.05 7.86 -7.47
CA ALA A 17 -3.04 8.91 -7.50
C ALA A 17 -1.64 8.44 -7.07
N ILE A 18 -1.56 7.26 -6.44
CA ILE A 18 -0.30 6.67 -5.97
C ILE A 18 0.20 5.66 -6.99
N ALA A 19 1.43 5.84 -7.47
CA ALA A 19 2.03 4.97 -8.47
C ALA A 19 1.97 3.47 -8.08
N LEU A 20 1.75 2.63 -9.10
CA LEU A 20 1.83 1.18 -8.96
C LEU A 20 3.23 0.76 -8.53
N LEU A 21 3.31 -0.36 -7.80
CA LEU A 21 4.59 -0.97 -7.46
C LEU A 21 5.26 -1.49 -8.75
N SER A 22 6.10 -0.65 -9.37
CA SER A 22 6.66 -0.85 -10.71
C SER A 22 7.49 -2.13 -10.91
N ARG A 23 7.87 -2.85 -9.85
CA ARG A 23 8.74 -4.02 -9.93
C ARG A 23 8.00 -5.29 -10.40
N HIS A 24 6.67 -5.33 -10.28
CA HIS A 24 5.84 -6.44 -10.73
C HIS A 24 4.70 -5.93 -11.60
N ALA A 25 4.98 -5.74 -12.90
CA ALA A 25 4.06 -5.19 -13.90
C ALA A 25 2.74 -6.00 -14.07
N GLY A 26 2.61 -7.17 -13.44
CA GLY A 26 1.38 -7.97 -13.39
C GLY A 26 0.54 -7.79 -12.12
N THR A 27 1.00 -7.01 -11.13
CA THR A 27 0.28 -6.82 -9.86
C THR A 27 -0.34 -5.43 -9.76
N SER A 28 -1.61 -5.34 -9.39
CA SER A 28 -2.33 -4.08 -9.14
C SER A 28 -2.00 -3.46 -7.78
N ILE A 29 -0.91 -3.89 -7.15
CA ILE A 29 -0.50 -3.46 -5.82
C ILE A 29 0.10 -2.05 -5.90
N ARG A 30 -0.39 -1.17 -5.03
CA ARG A 30 0.09 0.20 -4.85
C ARG A 30 0.79 0.32 -3.50
N ARG A 31 1.78 1.20 -3.43
CA ARG A 31 2.57 1.47 -2.21
C ARG A 31 2.48 2.94 -1.83
N ALA A 32 1.84 3.23 -0.70
CA ALA A 32 1.81 4.55 -0.08
C ALA A 32 2.79 4.59 1.09
N VAL A 33 3.80 5.46 1.04
CA VAL A 33 4.73 5.67 2.15
C VAL A 33 4.26 6.87 2.99
N HIS A 34 4.29 6.72 4.31
CA HIS A 34 3.97 7.76 5.27
C HIS A 34 4.84 7.61 6.51
N GLY A 35 5.83 8.50 6.64
CA GLY A 35 6.88 8.40 7.66
C GLY A 35 7.57 7.04 7.62
N ASN A 36 7.60 6.37 8.78
CA ASN A 36 8.21 5.05 8.94
C ASN A 36 7.31 3.89 8.52
N TYR A 37 6.18 4.15 7.85
CA TYR A 37 5.24 3.10 7.42
C TYR A 37 5.05 3.09 5.91
N ALA A 38 4.98 1.89 5.35
CA ALA A 38 4.59 1.60 3.98
C ALA A 38 3.26 0.84 4.01
N ILE A 39 2.23 1.43 3.40
CA ILE A 39 0.89 0.86 3.24
C ILE A 39 0.81 0.25 1.84
N PHE A 40 0.51 -1.04 1.79
CA PHE A 40 0.31 -1.80 0.56
C PHE A 40 -1.16 -2.10 0.39
N TYR A 41 -1.71 -1.75 -0.77
CA TYR A 41 -3.14 -1.89 -1.04
C TYR A 41 -3.43 -2.14 -2.51
N ILE A 42 -4.64 -2.61 -2.80
CA ILE A 42 -5.19 -2.71 -4.15
C ILE A 42 -6.39 -1.76 -4.23
N ALA A 43 -6.44 -0.98 -5.30
CA ALA A 43 -7.59 -0.15 -5.65
C ALA A 43 -8.57 -0.99 -6.46
N GLY A 44 -9.72 -1.33 -5.87
CA GLY A 44 -10.88 -1.88 -6.59
C GLY A 44 -11.73 -0.76 -7.20
N ARG A 45 -12.83 -1.11 -7.85
CA ARG A 45 -13.75 -0.12 -8.44
C ARG A 45 -14.45 0.75 -7.41
N GLU A 46 -14.79 0.17 -6.26
CA GLU A 46 -15.61 0.84 -5.23
C GLU A 46 -14.92 0.87 -3.86
N THR A 47 -13.85 0.10 -3.69
CA THR A 47 -13.20 -0.10 -2.40
C THR A 47 -11.69 -0.18 -2.54
N VAL A 48 -11.01 0.25 -1.47
CA VAL A 48 -9.57 0.07 -1.29
C VAL A 48 -9.35 -1.07 -0.31
N ASN A 49 -8.63 -2.10 -0.75
CA ASN A 49 -8.26 -3.22 0.11
C ASN A 49 -6.82 -3.04 0.57
N VAL A 50 -6.64 -2.70 1.85
CA VAL A 50 -5.31 -2.64 2.48
C VAL A 50 -4.85 -4.07 2.75
N LEU A 51 -3.78 -4.48 2.07
CA LEU A 51 -3.19 -5.81 2.19
C LEU A 51 -2.32 -5.90 3.45
N ARG A 52 -1.40 -4.93 3.61
CA ARG A 52 -0.40 -4.91 4.68
C ARG A 52 0.02 -3.48 4.99
N VAL A 53 0.37 -3.23 6.25
CA VAL A 53 1.08 -2.03 6.69
C VAL A 53 2.37 -2.49 7.35
N LEU A 54 3.51 -2.12 6.76
CA LEU A 54 4.84 -2.54 7.21
C LEU A 54 5.66 -1.32 7.60
N ASN A 55 6.69 -1.50 8.41
CA ASN A 55 7.67 -0.44 8.60
C ASN A 55 8.44 -0.23 7.28
N SER A 56 8.63 1.01 6.85
CA SER A 56 9.31 1.37 5.59
C SER A 56 10.76 0.87 5.51
N ALA A 57 11.40 0.60 6.65
CA ALA A 57 12.74 0.04 6.73
C ALA A 57 12.76 -1.51 6.59
N MET A 58 11.60 -2.18 6.65
CA MET A 58 11.53 -3.62 6.40
C MET A 58 11.60 -3.93 4.90
N ASN A 59 12.34 -4.99 4.56
CA ASN A 59 12.34 -5.54 3.21
C ASN A 59 10.99 -6.23 2.94
N TYR A 60 10.05 -5.48 2.37
CA TYR A 60 8.68 -5.91 2.14
C TYR A 60 8.53 -6.92 1.01
N GLU A 61 9.52 -7.07 0.11
CA GLU A 61 9.44 -7.99 -1.03
C GLU A 61 9.24 -9.42 -0.53
N ARG A 62 9.99 -9.79 0.52
CA ARG A 62 9.89 -11.08 1.20
C ARG A 62 8.53 -11.32 1.89
N PHE A 63 7.80 -10.27 2.25
CA PHE A 63 6.53 -10.40 2.98
C PHE A 63 5.30 -10.35 2.07
N LEU A 64 5.46 -9.85 0.84
CA LEU A 64 4.38 -9.65 -0.12
C LEU A 64 4.37 -10.70 -1.24
N PHE A 65 5.51 -11.32 -1.55
CA PHE A 65 5.66 -12.21 -2.71
C PHE A 65 6.30 -13.57 -2.41
N GLU A 66 6.78 -13.81 -1.19
CA GLU A 66 7.16 -15.16 -0.74
C GLU A 66 5.99 -15.77 0.05
N ASP A 67 5.24 -16.63 -0.64
CA ASP A 67 4.50 -17.75 -0.05
C ASP A 67 5.37 -18.98 -0.34
N ASP A 68 5.88 -19.65 0.70
CA ASP A 68 6.53 -20.97 0.60
C ASP A 68 5.50 -22.04 0.19
#